data_AF-A0A5N6HL87-F1
#
_entry.id   AF-A0A5N6HL87-F1
#
_cell.length_a   1.000
_cell.length_b   1.000
_cell.length_c   1.000
_cell.angle_alpha   90.00
_cell.angle_beta   90.00
_cell.angle_gamma   90.00
#
_symmetry.space_group_name_H-M   'P 1'
#
loop_
_entity.id
_entity.type
_entity.pdbx_description
1 polymer ?
#
loop_
_entity_poly.entity_id
_entity_poly.type
_entity_poly.pdbx_seq_one_letter_code
_entity_poly.pdbx_strand_id
1 'polypeptide(L)'
;MSFKDQFNIKGLDSTLGYVCNAFTPAKSVTLLVHTLKQLGAIIIAKTNLPQSIMWCETDNPLWGLTTHPTNSKLTPGGSSGGEAALLALGGTLIGWGTDIGGSIRIPCHMNGLWGWKPSRSP
;
A
#
# COMPACT_ATOMS: atom_id res chain seq x y z
N MET A 1 7.21 -2.59 9.62
CA MET A 1 6.71 -2.89 8.26
C MET A 1 5.46 -2.08 7.99
N SER A 2 5.17 -1.84 6.73
CA SER A 2 4.03 -1.06 6.24
C SER A 2 3.04 -1.94 5.47
N PHE A 3 1.78 -1.51 5.43
CA PHE A 3 0.74 -2.17 4.66
C PHE A 3 -0.03 -1.15 3.82
N LYS A 4 -0.26 -1.49 2.55
CA LYS A 4 -1.14 -0.74 1.67
C LYS A 4 -2.53 -0.57 2.28
N ASP A 5 -3.20 0.55 2.00
CA ASP A 5 -4.43 0.93 2.71
C ASP A 5 -5.56 -0.13 2.69
N GLN A 6 -5.61 -1.01 1.71
CA GLN A 6 -6.61 -2.08 1.63
C GLN A 6 -6.47 -3.21 2.68
N PHE A 7 -5.35 -3.32 3.37
CA PHE A 7 -5.18 -4.34 4.41
C PHE A 7 -5.88 -3.90 5.70
N ASN A 8 -6.81 -4.72 6.18
CA ASN A 8 -7.54 -4.44 7.41
C ASN A 8 -6.65 -4.62 8.63
N ILE A 9 -6.55 -3.55 9.41
CA ILE A 9 -5.91 -3.53 10.72
C ILE A 9 -6.99 -3.09 11.70
N LYS A 10 -7.28 -3.93 12.70
CA LYS A 10 -8.37 -3.66 13.66
C LYS A 10 -8.21 -2.28 14.29
N GLY A 11 -9.27 -1.47 14.24
CA GLY A 11 -9.29 -0.11 14.80
C GLY A 11 -8.71 0.97 13.88
N LEU A 12 -8.22 0.63 12.69
CA LEU A 12 -7.81 1.59 11.66
C LEU A 12 -8.71 1.48 10.43
N ASP A 13 -8.88 2.58 9.72
CA ASP A 13 -9.64 2.61 8.48
C ASP A 13 -8.88 1.86 7.36
N SER A 14 -9.66 1.27 6.46
CA SER A 14 -9.19 0.78 5.15
C SER A 14 -10.07 1.45 4.10
N THR A 15 -9.60 2.57 3.57
CA THR A 15 -10.45 3.53 2.86
C THR A 15 -10.62 3.17 1.38
N LEU A 16 -9.60 2.52 0.78
CA LEU A 16 -9.51 2.29 -0.67
C LEU A 16 -9.56 3.60 -1.49
N GLY A 17 -9.24 4.73 -0.86
CA GLY A 17 -9.37 6.06 -1.44
C GLY A 17 -10.81 6.56 -1.60
N TYR A 18 -11.81 5.86 -1.04
CA TYR A 18 -13.19 6.33 -1.01
C TYR A 18 -13.46 7.15 0.26
N VAL A 19 -13.91 8.40 0.08
CA VAL A 19 -14.25 9.30 1.19
C VAL A 19 -15.34 8.72 2.10
N CYS A 20 -16.29 7.96 1.54
CA CYS A 20 -17.35 7.30 2.33
C CYS A 20 -16.85 6.22 3.29
N ASN A 21 -15.61 5.73 3.12
CA ASN A 21 -15.00 4.76 4.02
C ASN A 21 -14.12 5.43 5.11
N ALA A 22 -14.00 6.76 5.11
CA ALA A 22 -13.32 7.49 6.17
C ALA A 22 -14.10 7.35 7.50
N PHE A 23 -13.37 7.37 8.61
CA PHE A 23 -13.91 7.22 9.97
C PHE A 23 -14.72 5.93 10.17
N THR A 24 -14.41 4.90 9.38
CA THR A 24 -15.06 3.59 9.42
C THR A 24 -14.03 2.51 9.75
N PRO A 25 -13.58 2.43 11.02
CA PRO A 25 -12.47 1.57 11.39
C PRO A 25 -12.80 0.10 11.18
N ALA A 26 -11.82 -0.65 10.67
CA ALA A 26 -11.99 -2.07 10.39
C ALA A 26 -12.30 -2.85 11.67
N LYS A 27 -13.38 -3.63 11.63
CA LYS A 27 -13.82 -4.50 12.74
C LYS A 27 -13.02 -5.80 12.81
N SER A 28 -12.50 -6.25 11.67
CA SER A 28 -11.68 -7.46 11.52
C SER A 28 -10.25 -7.09 11.10
N VAL A 29 -9.34 -8.07 11.23
CA VAL A 29 -7.95 -7.96 10.79
C VAL A 29 -7.74 -8.91 9.61
N THR A 30 -6.98 -8.49 8.59
CA THR A 30 -6.59 -9.39 7.50
C THR A 30 -5.70 -10.51 8.05
N LEU A 31 -5.90 -11.74 7.59
CA LEU A 31 -5.15 -12.91 8.09
C LEU A 31 -3.63 -12.71 8.05
N LEU A 32 -3.11 -12.18 6.93
CA LEU A 32 -1.69 -11.86 6.79
C LEU A 32 -1.18 -10.92 7.90
N VAL A 33 -1.92 -9.83 8.15
CA VAL A 33 -1.59 -8.87 9.22
C VAL A 33 -1.60 -9.56 10.58
N HIS A 34 -2.61 -10.40 10.85
CA HIS A 34 -2.70 -11.16 12.08
C HIS A 34 -1.50 -12.08 12.29
N THR A 35 -1.16 -12.90 11.29
CA THR A 35 -0.01 -13.81 11.34
C THR A 35 1.30 -13.08 11.58
N LEU A 36 1.54 -11.98 10.86
CA LEU A 36 2.77 -11.20 11.04
C LEU A 36 2.86 -10.58 12.43
N LYS A 37 1.74 -10.05 12.97
CA LYS A 37 1.71 -9.55 14.36
C LYS A 37 2.00 -10.64 15.38
N GLN A 38 1.50 -11.86 15.19
CA GLN A 38 1.82 -13.01 16.06
C GLN A 38 3.30 -13.37 16.01
N LEU A 39 3.97 -13.16 14.88
CA LEU A 39 5.42 -13.33 14.71
C LEU A 39 6.24 -12.14 15.23
N GLY A 40 5.62 -11.18 15.92
CA GLY A 40 6.30 -10.02 16.50
C GLY A 40 6.49 -8.83 15.55
N ALA A 41 5.81 -8.82 14.39
CA ALA A 41 5.89 -7.68 13.48
C ALA A 41 5.30 -6.40 14.08
N ILE A 42 6.04 -5.30 13.96
CA ILE A 42 5.57 -3.95 14.29
C ILE A 42 5.07 -3.27 13.03
N ILE A 43 3.81 -2.85 13.06
CA ILE A 43 3.18 -2.10 11.97
C ILE A 43 3.38 -0.61 12.23
N ILE A 44 4.03 0.07 11.31
CA ILE A 44 4.41 1.48 11.48
C ILE A 44 3.50 2.44 10.69
N ALA A 45 2.88 1.97 9.61
CA ALA A 45 2.07 2.81 8.75
C ALA A 45 1.08 1.99 7.89
N LYS A 46 -0.03 2.63 7.54
CA LYS A 46 -0.84 2.32 6.37
C LYS A 46 -0.41 3.25 5.22
N THR A 47 -0.18 2.74 4.01
CA THR A 47 0.29 3.58 2.89
C THR A 47 -0.78 3.86 1.85
N ASN A 48 -0.62 5.00 1.18
CA ASN A 48 -1.55 5.48 0.17
C ASN A 48 -1.66 4.54 -1.06
N LEU A 49 -2.79 4.67 -1.77
CA LEU A 49 -3.15 3.95 -3.00
C LEU A 49 -4.04 4.85 -3.89
N PRO A 50 -4.21 4.57 -5.19
CA PRO A 50 -5.22 5.25 -5.99
C PRO A 50 -6.63 4.86 -5.59
N GLN A 51 -7.59 5.76 -5.80
CA GLN A 51 -9.01 5.47 -5.57
C GLN A 51 -9.41 4.17 -6.30
N SER A 52 -10.12 3.29 -5.59
CA SER A 52 -10.56 1.96 -6.08
C SER A 52 -9.45 0.93 -6.33
N ILE A 53 -8.17 1.25 -6.11
CA ILE A 53 -7.00 0.37 -6.37
C ILE A 53 -6.75 0.12 -7.87
N MET A 54 -7.60 0.61 -8.77
CA MET A 54 -7.59 0.30 -10.20
C MET A 54 -6.83 1.32 -11.06
N TRP A 55 -5.65 1.76 -10.61
CA TRP A 55 -4.81 2.67 -11.40
C TRP A 55 -3.31 2.47 -11.17
N CYS A 56 -2.49 2.85 -12.16
CA CYS A 56 -1.02 2.73 -12.13
C CYS A 56 -0.31 4.01 -11.67
N GLU A 57 -1.04 4.91 -11.03
CA GLU A 57 -0.56 6.07 -10.27
C GLU A 57 -1.22 6.05 -8.89
N THR A 58 -0.76 6.87 -7.94
CA THR A 58 -1.26 6.87 -6.56
C THR A 58 -1.88 8.21 -6.20
N ASP A 59 -3.16 8.38 -6.53
CA ASP A 59 -3.96 9.56 -6.20
C ASP A 59 -5.40 9.19 -5.82
N ASN A 60 -5.93 9.84 -4.80
CA ASN A 60 -7.31 9.70 -4.38
C ASN A 60 -7.81 10.95 -3.64
N PRO A 61 -9.12 11.22 -3.64
CA PRO A 61 -9.68 12.44 -3.04
C PRO A 61 -9.56 12.54 -1.52
N LEU A 62 -9.21 11.46 -0.81
CA LEU A 62 -9.12 11.45 0.65
C LEU A 62 -7.72 11.82 1.15
N TRP A 63 -6.68 11.23 0.56
CA TRP A 63 -5.28 11.38 0.96
C TRP A 63 -4.44 12.21 -0.01
N GLY A 64 -4.96 12.45 -1.23
CA GLY A 64 -4.27 13.17 -2.30
C GLY A 64 -3.22 12.34 -3.03
N LEU A 65 -2.45 13.05 -3.86
CA LEU A 65 -1.41 12.50 -4.73
C LEU A 65 -0.15 12.13 -3.93
N THR A 66 0.31 10.89 -4.12
CA THR A 66 1.68 10.50 -3.77
C THR A 66 2.57 10.66 -4.99
N THR A 67 3.71 11.34 -4.82
CA THR A 67 4.69 11.59 -5.88
C THR A 67 5.94 10.72 -5.71
N HIS A 68 6.74 10.59 -6.77
CA HIS A 68 8.00 9.85 -6.73
C HIS A 68 9.00 10.51 -5.77
N PRO A 69 9.71 9.75 -4.91
CA PRO A 69 10.64 10.29 -3.91
C PRO A 69 11.76 11.18 -4.43
N THR A 70 12.30 10.88 -5.62
CA THR A 70 13.43 11.63 -6.20
C THR A 70 12.99 12.83 -7.05
N ASN A 71 11.73 12.90 -7.45
CA ASN A 71 11.20 13.97 -8.29
C ASN A 71 9.68 14.06 -8.13
N SER A 72 9.20 15.12 -7.50
CA SER A 72 7.77 15.34 -7.23
C SER A 72 6.91 15.52 -8.49
N LYS A 73 7.51 15.70 -9.67
CA LYS A 73 6.80 15.76 -10.96
C LYS A 73 6.53 14.38 -11.57
N LEU A 74 7.02 13.30 -10.96
CA LEU A 74 6.87 11.93 -11.45
C LEU A 74 5.96 11.12 -10.53
N THR A 75 5.32 10.09 -11.10
CA THR A 75 4.51 9.14 -10.35
C THR A 75 5.40 8.12 -9.63
N PRO A 76 5.04 7.68 -8.40
CA PRO A 76 5.65 6.53 -7.75
C PRO A 76 5.09 5.20 -8.32
N GLY A 77 4.21 5.26 -9.31
CA GLY A 77 3.46 4.12 -9.82
C GLY A 77 2.26 3.75 -8.95
N GLY A 78 1.64 2.62 -9.27
CA GLY A 78 0.42 2.21 -8.59
C GLY A 78 0.02 0.76 -8.89
N SER A 79 -0.90 0.20 -8.12
CA SER A 79 -1.66 0.89 -7.06
C SER A 79 -1.00 0.82 -5.67
N SER A 80 0.16 0.18 -5.53
CA SER A 80 0.94 0.17 -4.27
C SER A 80 2.04 1.24 -4.25
N GLY A 81 1.79 2.41 -4.84
CA GLY A 81 2.81 3.46 -4.96
C GLY A 81 3.19 4.09 -3.62
N GLY A 82 2.26 4.15 -2.65
CA GLY A 82 2.59 4.57 -1.29
C GLY A 82 3.62 3.66 -0.61
N GLU A 83 3.51 2.33 -0.81
CA GLU A 83 4.50 1.37 -0.31
C GLU A 83 5.87 1.58 -0.97
N ALA A 84 5.90 1.70 -2.31
CA ALA A 84 7.15 1.88 -3.03
C ALA A 84 7.83 3.21 -2.70
N ALA A 85 7.07 4.30 -2.60
CA ALA A 85 7.62 5.60 -2.20
C ALA A 85 8.23 5.54 -0.78
N LEU A 86 7.52 4.92 0.18
CA LEU A 86 8.00 4.80 1.56
C LEU A 86 9.24 3.91 1.67
N LEU A 87 9.29 2.80 0.93
CA LEU A 87 10.46 1.91 0.84
C LEU A 87 11.67 2.63 0.25
N ALA A 88 11.50 3.35 -0.87
CA ALA A 88 12.59 4.07 -1.53
C ALA A 88 13.13 5.24 -0.68
N LEU A 89 12.30 5.83 0.19
CA LEU A 89 12.73 6.81 1.20
C LEU A 89 13.42 6.17 2.42
N GLY A 90 13.47 4.85 2.52
CA GLY A 90 13.99 4.15 3.70
C GLY A 90 13.10 4.24 4.95
N GLY A 91 11.84 4.66 4.80
CA GLY A 91 10.90 4.84 5.91
C GLY A 91 10.29 3.53 6.42
N THR A 92 10.52 2.41 5.72
CA THR A 92 10.11 1.07 6.11
C THR A 92 11.12 0.06 5.55
N LEU A 93 11.28 -1.08 6.23
CA LEU A 93 12.16 -2.16 5.75
C LEU A 93 11.46 -3.11 4.79
N ILE A 94 10.14 -3.34 4.98
CA ILE A 94 9.32 -4.28 4.23
C ILE A 94 7.92 -3.69 4.11
N GLY A 95 7.36 -3.76 2.90
CA GLY A 95 6.03 -3.28 2.55
C GLY A 95 5.15 -4.37 1.96
N TRP A 96 3.85 -4.34 2.28
CA TRP A 96 2.88 -5.30 1.77
C TRP A 96 1.88 -4.61 0.83
N GLY A 97 1.87 -5.04 -0.42
CA GLY A 97 0.92 -4.62 -1.46
C GLY A 97 0.08 -5.77 -1.99
N THR A 98 -0.71 -5.50 -3.03
CA THR A 98 -1.39 -6.53 -3.82
C THR A 98 -1.15 -6.29 -5.29
N ASP A 99 -1.24 -7.34 -6.11
CA ASP A 99 -0.92 -7.27 -7.53
C ASP A 99 -1.84 -8.20 -8.32
N ILE A 100 -2.73 -7.57 -9.10
CA ILE A 100 -3.60 -8.24 -10.08
C ILE A 100 -3.09 -8.00 -11.50
N GLY A 101 -2.78 -6.74 -11.84
CA GLY A 101 -2.29 -6.30 -13.15
C GLY A 101 -0.89 -5.72 -13.14
N GLY A 102 -0.13 -5.86 -12.05
CA GLY A 102 1.18 -5.24 -11.88
C GLY A 102 1.30 -4.33 -10.65
N SER A 103 0.29 -4.25 -9.80
CA SER A 103 0.22 -3.24 -8.75
C SER A 103 1.28 -3.33 -7.63
N ILE A 104 2.09 -4.39 -7.57
CA ILE A 104 3.36 -4.42 -6.80
C ILE A 104 4.53 -4.13 -7.74
N ARG A 105 4.58 -4.82 -8.88
CA ARG A 105 5.73 -4.79 -9.81
C ARG A 105 5.95 -3.43 -10.46
N ILE A 106 4.88 -2.74 -10.87
CA ILE A 106 4.91 -1.40 -11.50
C ILE A 106 5.53 -0.37 -10.55
N PRO A 107 5.00 -0.15 -9.33
CA PRO A 107 5.58 0.84 -8.43
C PRO A 107 6.99 0.45 -7.97
N CYS A 108 7.29 -0.85 -7.79
CA CYS A 108 8.66 -1.29 -7.52
C CYS A 108 9.62 -0.96 -8.68
N HIS A 109 9.22 -1.21 -9.93
CA HIS A 109 10.03 -0.87 -11.10
C HIS A 109 10.31 0.64 -11.18
N MET A 110 9.29 1.47 -10.97
CA MET A 110 9.43 2.93 -11.04
C MET A 110 10.34 3.50 -9.95
N ASN A 111 10.37 2.90 -8.76
CA ASN A 111 11.16 3.38 -7.62
C ASN A 111 12.50 2.63 -7.44
N GLY A 112 12.88 1.75 -8.38
CA GLY A 112 14.15 1.00 -8.30
C GLY A 112 14.18 -0.04 -7.17
N LEU A 113 13.05 -0.66 -6.87
CA LEU A 113 12.87 -1.62 -5.77
C LEU A 113 12.61 -3.04 -6.28
N TRP A 114 12.81 -4.01 -5.39
CA TRP A 114 12.39 -5.39 -5.60
C TRP A 114 10.92 -5.56 -5.24
N GLY A 115 10.14 -6.18 -6.13
CA GLY A 115 8.73 -6.48 -5.92
C GLY A 115 8.40 -7.91 -6.35
N TRP A 116 7.73 -8.67 -5.49
CA TRP A 116 7.38 -10.06 -5.73
C TRP A 116 5.87 -10.25 -5.70
N LYS A 117 5.30 -10.82 -6.78
CA LYS A 117 3.92 -11.30 -6.80
C LYS A 117 3.93 -12.83 -6.70
N PRO A 118 3.56 -13.42 -5.56
CA PRO A 118 3.45 -14.87 -5.41
C PRO A 118 2.53 -15.52 -6.47
N SER A 119 2.64 -16.84 -6.63
CA SER A 119 1.64 -17.62 -7.36
C SER A 119 0.27 -17.47 -6.70
N ARG A 120 -0.80 -17.50 -7.50
CA ARG A 120 -2.16 -17.58 -6.96
C ARG A 120 -2.31 -18.96 -6.31
N SER A 121 -2.99 -19.02 -5.16
CA SER A 121 -3.49 -20.29 -4.63
C SER A 121 -4.34 -21.00 -5.70
N PRO A 122 -4.35 -22.35 -5.73
CA PRO A 122 -5.22 -23.12 -6.63
C PRO A 122 -6.67 -22.63 -6.59
#